data_AF-A0A8R1ELD0-F1
#
_entry.id   AF-A0A8R1ELD0-F1
#
_cell.length_a   1.000
_cell.length_b   1.000
_cell.length_c   1.000
_cell.angle_alpha   90.00
_cell.angle_beta   90.00
_cell.angle_gamma   90.00
#
_symmetry.space_group_name_H-M   'P 1'
#
loop_
_entity.id
_entity.type
_entity.pdbx_description
1 polymer ?
#
loop_
_entity_poly.entity_id
_entity_poly.type
_entity_poly.pdbx_seq_one_letter_code
_entity_poly.pdbx_strand_id
1 'polypeptide(L)' 'NNGTRLYIRSYEMGVLITDPKRFNIPFDYPLVPYSANDEPFTTDKHHWEKDFFGNTWKPPPPGFF' A
#
# COMPACT_ATOMS: atom_id res chain seq x y z
N ASN A 1 0.70 -28.99 10.33
CA ASN A 1 0.83 -27.56 10.67
C ASN A 1 -0.39 -27.22 11.52
N ASN A 2 -0.28 -27.26 12.86
CA ASN A 2 -1.45 -27.29 13.76
C ASN A 2 -1.79 -25.91 14.36
N GLY A 3 -1.37 -24.81 13.72
CA GLY A 3 -1.65 -23.44 14.17
C GLY A 3 -0.93 -23.00 15.45
N THR A 4 0.00 -23.80 15.99
CA THR A 4 0.69 -23.52 17.27
C THR A 4 1.90 -22.60 17.13
N ARG A 5 2.25 -22.15 15.92
CA ARG A 5 3.44 -21.34 15.65
C ARG A 5 3.10 -20.18 14.74
N LEU A 6 3.59 -19.00 15.10
CA LEU A 6 3.65 -17.81 14.24
C LEU A 6 5.09 -17.65 13.75
N TYR A 7 5.28 -17.60 12.43
CA TYR A 7 6.60 -17.42 11.80
C TYR A 7 6.65 -16.06 11.10
N ILE A 8 7.63 -15.24 11.48
CA ILE A 8 7.83 -13.88 10.97
C ILE A 8 9.15 -13.84 10.19
N ARG A 9 9.13 -13.25 8.99
CA ARG A 9 10.26 -13.25 8.04
C ARG A 9 11.10 -11.98 8.07
N SER A 10 10.57 -10.90 8.63
CA SER A 10 11.16 -9.56 8.56
C SER A 10 11.19 -8.92 9.94
N TYR A 11 12.13 -8.00 10.15
CA TYR A 11 12.18 -7.16 11.34
C TYR A 11 11.44 -5.86 11.07
N GLU A 12 10.42 -5.58 11.88
CA GLU A 12 9.60 -4.38 11.80
C GLU A 12 9.36 -3.82 13.21
N MET A 13 9.18 -2.49 13.33
CA MET A 13 8.89 -1.83 14.61
C MET A 13 7.80 -0.78 14.43
N GLY A 14 6.86 -0.73 15.36
CA GLY A 14 5.80 0.27 15.42
C GLY A 14 5.47 0.66 16.85
N VAL A 15 4.71 1.74 17.01
CA VAL A 15 4.23 2.24 18.31
C VAL A 15 2.71 2.17 18.34
N LEU A 16 2.16 1.65 19.44
CA LEU A 16 0.72 1.63 19.68
C LEU A 16 0.30 2.87 20.49
N ILE A 17 -0.54 3.72 19.91
CA ILE A 17 -1.19 4.83 20.62
C ILE A 17 -2.49 4.30 21.24
N THR A 18 -2.57 4.31 22.57
CA THR A 18 -3.72 3.77 23.31
C THR A 18 -4.76 4.81 23.71
N ASP A 19 -4.44 6.11 23.63
CA ASP A 19 -5.36 7.21 23.90
C ASP A 19 -5.97 7.73 22.58
N PRO A 20 -7.27 7.46 22.30
CA PRO A 20 -7.91 7.89 21.05
C PRO A 20 -7.93 9.40 20.86
N LYS A 21 -7.84 10.20 21.94
CA LYS A 21 -7.80 11.66 21.85
C LYS A 21 -6.50 12.19 21.25
N ARG A 22 -5.46 11.35 21.19
CA ARG A 22 -4.16 11.65 20.58
C ARG A 22 -4.04 11.09 19.16
N PHE A 23 -5.09 10.47 18.66
CA PHE A 23 -5.09 9.80 17.37
C PHE A 23 -5.37 10.81 16.25
N ASN A 24 -4.32 11.42 15.73
CA ASN A 24 -4.37 12.26 14.53
C ASN A 24 -4.00 11.41 13.32
N ILE A 25 -4.94 11.26 12.38
CA ILE A 25 -4.73 10.51 11.14
C ILE A 25 -4.33 11.46 10.01
N PRO A 26 -3.32 11.11 9.18
CA PRO A 26 -2.86 11.96 8.08
C PRO A 26 -3.67 11.75 6.79
N PHE A 27 -4.91 11.26 6.90
CA PHE A 27 -5.80 10.97 5.78
C PHE A 27 -7.27 11.20 6.18
N ASP A 28 -8.14 11.35 5.18
CA ASP A 28 -9.56 11.61 5.41
C ASP A 28 -10.28 10.41 6.04
N TYR A 29 -11.27 10.70 6.89
CA TYR A 29 -12.10 9.68 7.54
C TYR A 29 -13.59 10.06 7.49
N PRO A 30 -14.49 9.10 7.16
CA PRO A 30 -14.23 7.70 6.88
C PRO A 30 -13.51 7.47 5.55
N LEU A 31 -12.87 6.31 5.41
CA LEU A 31 -12.25 5.91 4.14
C LEU A 31 -13.32 5.73 3.06
N VAL A 32 -12.97 6.05 1.82
CA VAL A 32 -13.83 5.85 0.65
C VAL A 32 -13.56 4.47 0.06
N PRO A 33 -14.58 3.58 -0.06
CA PRO A 33 -14.40 2.29 -0.72
C PRO A 33 -14.04 2.47 -2.20
N TYR A 34 -13.26 1.53 -2.72
CA TYR A 34 -12.97 1.48 -4.15
C TYR A 34 -14.27 1.29 -4.94
N SER A 35 -14.36 1.98 -6.07
CA SER A 35 -15.39 1.80 -7.06
C SER A 35 -15.20 0.47 -7.80
N ALA A 36 -16.20 0.08 -8.60
CA ALA A 36 -16.13 -1.13 -9.43
C ALA A 36 -15.04 -1.08 -10.53
N ASN A 37 -14.50 0.11 -10.82
CA ASN A 37 -13.49 0.32 -11.84
C ASN A 37 -12.10 0.63 -11.25
N ASP A 38 -12.00 0.77 -9.94
CA ASP A 38 -10.72 1.07 -9.29
C ASP A 38 -9.90 -0.22 -9.20
N GLU A 39 -8.60 -0.09 -9.47
CA GLU A 39 -7.63 -1.16 -9.38
C GLU A 39 -6.48 -0.71 -8.46
N PRO A 40 -5.95 -1.59 -7.60
CA PRO A 40 -4.76 -1.26 -6.81
C PRO A 40 -3.57 -0.99 -7.74
N PHE A 41 -2.80 0.04 -7.41
CA PHE A 41 -1.57 0.32 -8.14
C PHE A 41 -0.52 -0.77 -7.84
N THR A 42 0.00 -1.40 -8.88
CA THR A 42 1.17 -2.30 -8.77
C THR A 42 2.32 -1.73 -9.59
N THR A 43 3.54 -1.80 -9.03
CA THR A 43 4.74 -1.19 -9.64
C THR A 43 5.28 -1.99 -10.83
N ASP A 44 4.89 -3.25 -10.96
CA ASP A 44 5.32 -4.21 -11.98
C ASP A 44 4.43 -4.22 -13.23
N LYS A 45 3.31 -3.48 -13.22
CA LYS A 45 2.39 -3.33 -14.35
C LYS A 45 2.63 -2.01 -15.07
N HIS A 46 2.54 -2.02 -16.40
CA HIS A 46 2.49 -0.76 -17.17
C HIS A 46 1.12 -0.12 -17.02
N HIS A 47 1.07 1.09 -16.48
CA HIS A 47 -0.15 1.93 -16.42
C HIS A 47 -0.12 2.94 -17.56
N TRP A 48 -1.05 2.78 -18.51
CA TRP A 48 -1.09 3.55 -19.76
C TRP A 48 -1.74 4.92 -19.61
N GLU A 49 -2.50 5.13 -18.55
CA GLU A 49 -3.08 6.44 -18.25
C GLU A 49 -1.97 7.44 -17.96
N LYS A 50 -2.14 8.67 -18.48
CA LYS A 50 -1.18 9.74 -18.27
C LYS A 50 -1.34 10.29 -16.86
N ASP A 51 -0.23 10.40 -16.15
CA ASP A 51 -0.15 11.08 -14.87
C ASP A 51 -0.33 12.60 -15.04
N PHE A 52 -0.28 13.32 -13.92
CA PHE A 52 -0.39 14.77 -13.86
C PHE A 52 0.63 15.50 -14.76
N PHE A 53 1.80 14.90 -15.03
CA PHE A 53 2.85 15.47 -15.87
C PHE A 53 2.79 14.99 -17.33
N GLY A 54 1.78 14.20 -17.69
CA GLY A 54 1.60 13.67 -19.04
C GLY A 54 2.39 12.39 -19.35
N ASN A 55 2.99 11.75 -18.35
CA ASN A 55 3.79 10.53 -18.50
C ASN A 55 2.99 9.27 -18.15
N THR A 56 3.44 8.10 -18.61
CA THR A 56 2.87 6.79 -18.22
C THR A 56 3.83 6.06 -17.30
N TRP A 57 3.34 5.28 -16.33
CA TRP A 57 4.21 4.43 -15.51
C TRP A 57 4.62 3.17 -16.28
N LYS A 58 5.93 2.99 -16.48
CA LYS A 58 6.52 1.78 -17.04
C LYS A 58 7.31 1.05 -15.96
N PRO A 59 7.06 -0.25 -15.73
CA PRO A 59 7.84 -1.02 -14.76
C PRO A 59 9.31 -1.10 -15.20
N PRO A 60 10.26 -1.18 -14.24
CA PRO A 60 11.67 -1.36 -14.56
C PRO A 60 11.90 -2.71 -15.27
N PRO A 61 12.94 -2.84 -16.11
CA PRO A 61 13.27 -4.10 -16.77
C PRO A 61 13.54 -5.22 -15.74
N PRO A 62 13.28 -6.49 -16.10
CA PRO A 62 13.65 -7.62 -15.25
C PRO A 62 15.14 -7.58 -14.88
N GLY A 63 15.46 -7.73 -13.59
CA GLY A 63 16.85 -7.76 -13.09
C GLY A 63 17.44 -6.41 -12.67
N PHE A 64 16.63 -5.36 -12.55
CA PHE A 64 17.06 -4.05 -12.03
C PHE A 64 17.13 -3.93 -10.50
N PHE A 65 16.89 -5.03 -9.76
CA PHE A 65 17.01 -5.13 -8.31
C PHE A 65 17.69 -6.45 -7.92
#